data_AF-A0A1M7KW24-F1
#
_entry.id   AF-A0A1M7KW24-F1
#
_cell.length_a   1.000
_cell.length_b   1.000
_cell.length_c   1.000
_cell.angle_alpha   90.00
_cell.angle_beta   90.00
_cell.angle_gamma   90.00
#
_symmetry.space_group_name_H-M   'P 1'
#
loop_
_entity.id
_entity.type
_entity.pdbx_description
1 polymer ?
#
loop_
_entity_poly.entity_id
_entity_poly.type
_entity_poly.pdbx_seq_one_letter_code
_entity_poly.pdbx_strand_id
1 'polypeptide(L)'
;MKRSISLDTAPSRRLVPHFSGDPAGKAELQRVLEGMAGIDTSREDACVRTFQAEGIMPNPARFEGAADAQFILYWCADHELVDPFLTAAKAYDAQAHPPGTSRYRGHGIDLEFENIAPKKLHFFIDVLPGCPEITSIELPIPSSPAQAGKLAQALGDNIGLNSLTLYVHEKAPLKAGALARLFSHPTARDKPLAELEIIVKAAPADTDTDDWRRRLCGSLSKHLMAEAVWLTLPWSDELLGWLMQASRESPCLSSLDLSGNFQDCTTLQDLVVDALQRPDCKLTSLSLTGATFEQESADAVIEAVEKNTSLRHLHLGETELTAEASKRMTAALERNRALAERVYKQIHGWHGFFTGPQQA
;
A
#
# COMPACT_ATOMS: atom_id res chain seq x y z
N MET A 1 3.24 4.36 34.85
CA MET A 1 3.05 3.19 35.74
C MET A 1 3.84 2.03 35.13
N LYS A 2 4.88 1.55 35.82
CA LYS A 2 5.65 0.35 35.40
C LYS A 2 4.72 -0.86 35.43
N ARG A 3 4.59 -1.59 34.32
CA ARG A 3 4.03 -2.95 34.29
C ARG A 3 5.14 -3.89 33.85
N SER A 4 5.78 -4.53 34.83
CA SER A 4 6.62 -5.71 34.62
C SER A 4 5.72 -6.91 34.34
N ILE A 5 5.96 -7.62 33.25
CA ILE A 5 5.33 -8.92 32.99
C ILE A 5 6.38 -9.98 33.37
N SER A 6 5.98 -10.89 34.26
CA SER A 6 6.80 -12.00 34.73
C SER A 6 6.87 -13.08 33.64
N LEU A 7 8.08 -13.57 33.36
CA LEU A 7 8.36 -14.65 32.43
C LEU A 7 7.85 -15.97 33.01
N ASP A 8 6.75 -16.49 32.48
CA ASP A 8 6.36 -17.87 32.71
C ASP A 8 7.27 -18.78 31.88
N THR A 9 7.87 -19.74 32.57
CA THR A 9 8.93 -20.63 32.08
C THR A 9 8.31 -21.95 31.65
N ALA A 10 7.81 -22.01 30.42
CA ALA A 10 7.45 -23.27 29.76
C ALA A 10 8.28 -23.44 28.48
N PRO A 11 8.70 -24.67 28.14
CA PRO A 11 9.79 -24.89 27.20
C PRO A 11 9.41 -24.40 25.82
N SER A 12 10.28 -23.54 25.27
CA SER A 12 10.30 -23.11 23.89
C SER A 12 10.13 -24.33 22.97
N ARG A 13 8.93 -24.50 22.40
CA ARG A 13 8.78 -25.34 21.20
C ARG A 13 9.45 -24.58 20.07
N ARG A 14 10.78 -24.71 19.98
CA ARG A 14 11.59 -24.33 18.82
C ARG A 14 11.07 -25.17 17.65
N LEU A 15 10.38 -24.52 16.71
CA LEU A 15 10.11 -25.09 15.40
C LEU A 15 11.12 -24.46 14.46
N VAL A 16 12.20 -25.20 14.22
CA VAL A 16 13.10 -24.96 13.10
C VAL A 16 12.22 -24.93 11.84
N PRO A 17 12.38 -24.00 10.88
CA PRO A 17 11.77 -24.19 9.58
C PRO A 17 12.07 -25.63 9.15
N HIS A 18 11.03 -26.41 8.85
CA HIS A 18 11.18 -27.82 8.53
C HIS A 18 11.91 -27.95 7.17
N PHE A 19 13.23 -27.78 7.17
CA PHE A 19 14.16 -28.46 6.26
C PHE A 19 14.33 -29.92 6.73
N SER A 20 13.26 -30.52 7.26
CA SER A 20 13.34 -31.77 7.99
C SER A 20 13.41 -32.95 7.05
N GLY A 21 14.62 -33.44 6.87
CA GLY A 21 14.90 -34.82 6.45
C GLY A 21 15.77 -34.93 5.21
N ASP A 22 15.76 -33.92 4.33
CA ASP A 22 16.54 -33.94 3.10
C ASP A 22 17.95 -33.33 3.32
N PRO A 23 19.03 -34.09 3.07
CA PRO A 23 20.40 -33.57 3.04
C PRO A 23 20.57 -32.28 2.23
N ALA A 24 19.79 -32.09 1.16
CA ALA A 24 19.86 -30.89 0.32
C ALA A 24 19.43 -29.62 1.08
N GLY A 25 18.36 -29.69 1.89
CA GLY A 25 17.86 -28.54 2.67
C GLY A 25 18.83 -28.12 3.78
N LYS A 26 19.53 -29.07 4.39
CA LYS A 26 20.59 -28.77 5.39
C LYS A 26 21.82 -28.13 4.75
N ALA A 27 22.24 -28.62 3.58
CA ALA A 27 23.36 -28.06 2.85
C ALA A 27 23.06 -26.64 2.33
N GLU A 28 21.81 -26.37 1.96
CA GLU A 28 21.36 -25.03 1.57
C GLU A 28 21.36 -24.05 2.75
N LEU A 29 20.76 -24.45 3.88
CA LEU A 29 20.76 -23.63 5.10
C LEU A 29 22.20 -23.34 5.56
N GLN A 30 23.08 -24.33 5.51
CA GLN A 30 24.47 -24.13 5.90
C GLN A 30 25.22 -23.17 4.97
N ARG A 31 25.00 -23.24 3.65
CA ARG A 31 25.54 -22.24 2.69
C ARG A 31 25.04 -20.83 2.99
N VAL A 32 23.76 -20.68 3.33
CA VAL A 32 23.14 -19.41 3.72
C VAL A 32 23.79 -18.85 5.00
N LEU A 33 23.93 -19.68 6.05
CA LEU A 33 24.54 -19.26 7.32
C LEU A 33 26.04 -18.92 7.17
N GLU A 34 26.76 -19.67 6.34
CA GLU A 34 28.17 -19.38 6.00
C GLU A 34 28.31 -18.02 5.29
N GLY A 35 27.37 -17.69 4.39
CA GLY A 35 27.32 -16.38 3.74
C GLY A 35 27.07 -15.22 4.70
N MET A 36 26.36 -15.46 5.81
CA MET A 36 26.08 -14.46 6.84
C MET A 36 27.19 -14.37 7.89
N ALA A 37 28.00 -15.42 8.09
CA ALA A 37 28.93 -15.56 9.23
C ALA A 37 30.00 -14.46 9.34
N GLY A 38 30.28 -13.73 8.26
CA GLY A 38 31.24 -12.62 8.25
C GLY A 38 30.68 -11.27 8.74
N ILE A 39 29.39 -11.18 9.05
CA ILE A 39 28.74 -9.92 9.44
C ILE A 39 28.61 -9.86 10.96
N ASP A 40 29.09 -8.77 11.57
CA ASP A 40 28.97 -8.55 13.01
C ASP A 40 27.52 -8.21 13.38
N THR A 41 26.83 -9.15 14.01
CA THR A 41 25.45 -8.98 14.52
C THR A 41 25.40 -8.72 16.03
N SER A 42 26.52 -8.42 16.68
CA SER A 42 26.59 -8.24 18.14
C SER A 42 25.64 -7.15 18.65
N ARG A 43 25.32 -6.16 17.81
CA ARG A 43 24.43 -5.03 18.11
C ARG A 43 23.01 -5.16 17.55
N GLU A 44 22.72 -6.23 16.81
CA GLU A 44 21.43 -6.46 16.16
C GLU A 44 20.38 -7.06 17.12
N ASP A 45 19.16 -7.26 16.66
CA ASP A 45 18.14 -7.92 17.45
C ASP A 45 18.46 -9.40 17.72
N ALA A 46 17.90 -9.94 18.81
CA ALA A 46 18.13 -11.33 19.19
C ALA A 46 17.69 -12.31 18.12
N CYS A 47 16.59 -12.01 17.41
CA CYS A 47 16.09 -12.81 16.30
C CYS A 47 17.09 -12.87 15.13
N VAL A 48 17.73 -11.76 14.75
CA VAL A 48 18.76 -11.70 13.71
C VAL A 48 19.97 -12.55 14.11
N ARG A 49 20.46 -12.40 15.34
CA ARG A 49 21.58 -13.21 15.86
C ARG A 49 21.25 -14.70 15.88
N THR A 50 20.07 -15.06 16.36
CA THR A 50 19.60 -16.45 16.40
C THR A 50 19.43 -17.02 15.00
N PHE A 51 18.89 -16.25 14.07
CA PHE A 51 18.76 -16.67 12.68
C PHE A 51 20.13 -16.90 12.04
N GLN A 52 21.07 -15.97 12.21
CA GLN A 52 22.45 -16.12 11.70
C GLN A 52 23.21 -17.30 12.33
N ALA A 53 23.02 -17.56 13.63
CA ALA A 53 23.76 -18.59 14.34
C ALA A 53 23.15 -19.99 14.18
N GLU A 54 21.81 -20.09 14.17
CA GLU A 54 21.10 -21.36 14.28
C GLU A 54 20.19 -21.65 13.07
N GLY A 55 19.96 -20.69 12.17
CA GLY A 55 19.02 -20.83 11.05
C GLY A 55 17.57 -20.96 11.49
N ILE A 56 17.24 -20.48 12.69
CA ILE A 56 15.91 -20.61 13.28
C ILE A 56 15.14 -19.32 13.08
N MET A 57 14.03 -19.40 12.35
CA MET A 57 13.07 -18.31 12.22
C MET A 57 12.18 -18.22 13.48
N PRO A 58 11.80 -17.00 13.90
CA PRO A 58 10.82 -16.78 14.96
C PRO A 58 9.45 -17.36 14.56
N ASN A 59 8.71 -17.86 15.55
CA ASN A 59 7.40 -18.50 15.30
C ASN A 59 6.32 -17.43 15.05
N PRO A 60 5.73 -17.35 13.84
CA PRO A 60 4.73 -16.34 13.49
C PRO A 60 3.40 -16.50 14.22
N ALA A 61 3.11 -17.67 14.83
CA ALA A 61 1.93 -17.86 15.66
C ALA A 61 1.97 -17.07 16.99
N ARG A 62 3.10 -16.45 17.31
CA ARG A 62 3.21 -15.46 18.38
C ARG A 62 3.16 -14.08 17.73
N PHE A 63 2.35 -13.17 18.27
CA PHE A 63 2.27 -11.79 17.79
C PHE A 63 3.65 -11.09 17.72
N GLU A 64 4.60 -11.46 18.60
CA GLU A 64 5.99 -10.97 18.57
C GLU A 64 6.82 -11.55 17.40
N GLY A 65 6.51 -12.77 16.94
CA GLY A 65 7.33 -13.48 15.95
C GLY A 65 7.18 -12.98 14.51
N ALA A 66 6.05 -12.34 14.18
CA ALA A 66 5.86 -11.69 12.88
C ALA A 66 6.79 -10.47 12.72
N ALA A 67 6.87 -9.63 13.76
CA ALA A 67 7.78 -8.49 13.80
C ALA A 67 9.26 -8.95 13.75
N ASP A 68 9.60 -10.00 14.52
CA ASP A 68 10.94 -10.58 14.50
C ASP A 68 11.37 -11.11 13.11
N ALA A 69 10.43 -11.67 12.34
CA ALA A 69 10.71 -12.15 10.99
C ALA A 69 10.90 -10.99 9.99
N GLN A 70 10.10 -9.93 10.11
CA GLN A 70 10.30 -8.71 9.34
C GLN A 70 11.68 -8.09 9.62
N PHE A 71 12.16 -8.10 10.87
CA PHE A 71 13.51 -7.65 11.20
C PHE A 71 14.59 -8.46 10.48
N ILE A 72 14.44 -9.78 10.38
CA ILE A 72 15.39 -10.63 9.64
C ILE A 72 15.39 -10.31 8.14
N LEU A 73 14.20 -10.14 7.54
CA LEU A 73 14.07 -9.78 6.12
C LEU A 73 14.63 -8.38 5.85
N TYR A 74 14.35 -7.42 6.72
CA TYR A 74 14.93 -6.08 6.65
C TYR A 74 16.46 -6.11 6.77
N TRP A 75 16.99 -6.84 7.74
CA TRP A 75 18.42 -6.98 7.93
C TRP A 75 19.09 -7.61 6.70
N CYS A 76 18.49 -8.66 6.13
CA CYS A 76 19.00 -9.25 4.89
C CYS A 76 18.98 -8.24 3.73
N ALA A 77 17.94 -7.42 3.61
CA ALA A 77 17.86 -6.37 2.59
C ALA A 77 18.90 -5.24 2.82
N ASP A 78 19.13 -4.84 4.06
CA ASP A 78 20.13 -3.80 4.39
C ASP A 78 21.56 -4.27 4.11
N HIS A 79 21.82 -5.57 4.26
CA HIS A 79 23.09 -6.20 3.91
C HIS A 79 23.17 -6.76 2.48
N GLU A 80 22.14 -6.57 1.64
CA GLU A 80 22.07 -7.04 0.24
C GLU A 80 22.24 -8.56 0.10
N LEU A 81 21.70 -9.31 1.05
CA LEU A 81 21.79 -10.76 1.14
C LEU A 81 20.60 -11.45 0.46
N VAL A 82 20.71 -11.70 -0.84
CA VAL A 82 19.64 -12.29 -1.67
C VAL A 82 19.24 -13.70 -1.20
N ASP A 83 20.17 -14.65 -1.13
CA ASP A 83 19.84 -16.03 -0.78
C ASP A 83 19.31 -16.18 0.65
N PRO A 84 19.89 -15.51 1.68
CA PRO A 84 19.31 -15.49 3.01
C PRO A 84 17.92 -14.89 3.06
N PHE A 85 17.66 -13.80 2.32
CA PHE A 85 16.35 -13.17 2.25
C PHE A 85 15.28 -14.12 1.67
N LEU A 86 15.56 -14.73 0.51
CA LEU A 86 14.64 -15.68 -0.13
C LEU A 86 14.36 -16.90 0.75
N THR A 87 15.39 -17.37 1.45
CA THR A 87 15.28 -18.50 2.38
C THR A 87 14.43 -18.13 3.60
N ALA A 88 14.66 -16.96 4.18
CA ALA A 88 13.91 -16.46 5.32
C ALA A 88 12.43 -16.24 4.96
N ALA A 89 12.13 -15.68 3.79
CA ALA A 89 10.77 -15.44 3.33
C ALA A 89 9.97 -16.75 3.18
N LYS A 90 10.56 -17.75 2.49
CA LYS A 90 9.97 -19.09 2.37
C LYS A 90 9.74 -19.76 3.72
N ALA A 91 10.72 -19.66 4.61
CA ALA A 91 10.64 -20.21 5.94
C ALA A 91 9.52 -19.55 6.78
N TYR A 92 9.35 -18.24 6.65
CA TYR A 92 8.31 -17.48 7.32
C TYR A 92 6.91 -17.86 6.83
N ASP A 93 6.67 -17.86 5.51
CA ASP A 93 5.38 -18.25 4.92
C ASP A 93 4.97 -19.68 5.34
N ALA A 94 5.91 -20.63 5.24
CA ALA A 94 5.66 -22.02 5.63
C ALA A 94 5.27 -22.19 7.11
N GLN A 95 5.73 -21.29 7.98
CA GLN A 95 5.38 -21.33 9.41
C GLN A 95 4.06 -20.60 9.70
N ALA A 96 3.78 -19.51 8.99
CA ALA A 96 2.52 -18.78 9.13
C ALA A 96 1.34 -19.60 8.56
N HIS A 97 1.59 -20.43 7.55
CA HIS A 97 0.56 -21.20 6.84
C HIS A 97 0.95 -22.68 6.67
N PRO A 98 0.70 -23.54 7.68
CA PRO A 98 1.02 -24.96 7.61
C PRO A 98 0.23 -25.68 6.50
N PRO A 99 0.78 -26.77 5.91
CA PRO A 99 0.08 -27.54 4.87
C PRO A 99 -1.31 -27.99 5.32
N GLY A 100 -2.35 -27.66 4.55
CA GLY A 100 -3.75 -28.02 4.82
C GLY A 100 -4.65 -26.86 5.28
N THR A 101 -4.10 -25.66 5.50
CA THR A 101 -4.89 -24.44 5.65
C THR A 101 -5.12 -23.77 4.27
N SER A 102 -6.35 -23.28 4.03
CA SER A 102 -6.70 -22.61 2.78
C SER A 102 -5.98 -21.26 2.67
N ARG A 103 -5.16 -21.07 1.63
CA ARG A 103 -4.61 -19.77 1.22
C ARG A 103 -5.76 -18.89 0.70
N TYR A 104 -6.38 -18.09 1.55
CA TYR A 104 -7.29 -17.01 1.13
C TYR A 104 -6.49 -15.78 0.66
N ARG A 105 -7.03 -15.00 -0.29
CA ARG A 105 -6.48 -13.70 -0.71
C ARG A 105 -6.25 -12.81 0.53
N GLY A 106 -5.04 -12.29 0.69
CA GLY A 106 -4.62 -11.53 1.89
C GLY A 106 -3.72 -12.30 2.87
N HIS A 107 -3.18 -13.46 2.47
CA HIS A 107 -2.21 -14.21 3.24
C HIS A 107 -0.88 -14.31 2.50
N GLY A 108 0.14 -13.67 3.06
CA GLY A 108 1.54 -13.66 2.62
C GLY A 108 2.35 -12.71 3.50
N ILE A 109 3.54 -12.35 3.05
CA ILE A 109 4.43 -11.43 3.76
C ILE A 109 4.12 -10.01 3.29
N ASP A 110 3.65 -9.20 4.24
CA ASP A 110 3.52 -7.77 4.05
C ASP A 110 4.80 -7.11 4.58
N LEU A 111 5.55 -6.51 3.67
CA LEU A 111 6.83 -5.87 3.93
C LEU A 111 6.66 -4.36 4.05
N GLU A 112 6.38 -3.95 5.28
CA GLU A 112 6.35 -2.55 5.70
C GLU A 112 7.77 -2.15 6.12
N PHE A 113 8.43 -1.36 5.29
CA PHE A 113 9.77 -0.89 5.59
C PHE A 113 9.73 0.60 5.88
N GLU A 114 10.13 0.98 7.09
CA GLU A 114 10.31 2.40 7.40
C GLU A 114 11.46 2.96 6.55
N ASN A 115 11.09 3.70 5.49
CA ASN A 115 11.98 4.60 4.76
C ASN A 115 13.21 3.92 4.10
N ILE A 116 12.99 2.86 3.30
CA ILE A 116 14.04 2.24 2.48
C ILE A 116 14.78 3.30 1.66
N ALA A 117 16.11 3.32 1.80
CA ALA A 117 16.91 4.25 1.02
C ALA A 117 16.72 3.98 -0.49
N PRO A 118 16.50 5.00 -1.36
CA PRO A 118 16.32 4.81 -2.80
C PRO A 118 17.38 3.95 -3.50
N LYS A 119 18.62 3.96 -2.97
CA LYS A 119 19.73 3.12 -3.44
C LYS A 119 19.47 1.61 -3.29
N LYS A 120 18.64 1.19 -2.34
CA LYS A 120 18.31 -0.22 -2.05
C LYS A 120 17.22 -0.79 -2.94
N LEU A 121 16.55 0.02 -3.77
CA LEU A 121 15.50 -0.47 -4.67
C LEU A 121 15.99 -1.57 -5.62
N HIS A 122 17.27 -1.57 -6.01
CA HIS A 122 17.84 -2.61 -6.86
C HIS A 122 17.77 -4.00 -6.21
N PHE A 123 17.98 -4.10 -4.90
CA PHE A 123 17.89 -5.36 -4.17
C PHE A 123 16.49 -5.97 -4.31
N PHE A 124 15.45 -5.15 -4.12
CA PHE A 124 14.06 -5.59 -4.25
C PHE A 124 13.69 -6.00 -5.66
N ILE A 125 14.21 -5.28 -6.67
CA ILE A 125 14.06 -5.66 -8.09
C ILE A 125 14.62 -7.08 -8.34
N ASP A 126 15.73 -7.43 -7.69
CA ASP A 126 16.38 -8.73 -7.90
C ASP A 126 15.71 -9.88 -7.13
N VAL A 127 15.18 -9.64 -5.92
CA VAL A 127 14.56 -10.71 -5.10
C VAL A 127 13.09 -10.96 -5.41
N LEU A 128 12.33 -9.94 -5.83
CA LEU A 128 10.88 -10.04 -6.05
C LEU A 128 10.48 -11.20 -6.99
N PRO A 129 11.12 -11.44 -8.14
CA PRO A 129 10.77 -12.55 -9.02
C PRO A 129 10.87 -13.94 -8.36
N GLY A 130 11.78 -14.10 -7.41
CA GLY A 130 12.05 -15.36 -6.70
C GLY A 130 11.28 -15.54 -5.39
N CYS A 131 10.45 -14.56 -5.01
CA CYS A 131 9.83 -14.46 -3.69
C CYS A 131 8.31 -14.29 -3.77
N PRO A 132 7.56 -15.32 -4.21
CA PRO A 132 6.09 -15.27 -4.32
C PRO A 132 5.39 -15.16 -2.96
N GLU A 133 6.12 -15.34 -1.86
CA GLU A 133 5.61 -15.19 -0.50
C GLU A 133 5.28 -13.73 -0.16
N ILE A 134 5.92 -12.76 -0.83
CA ILE A 134 5.65 -11.33 -0.61
C ILE A 134 4.35 -10.94 -1.31
N THR A 135 3.37 -10.49 -0.54
CA THR A 135 2.04 -10.09 -1.02
C THR A 135 1.83 -8.58 -1.04
N SER A 136 2.49 -7.87 -0.13
CA SER A 136 2.54 -6.42 -0.05
C SER A 136 3.97 -5.95 0.17
N ILE A 137 4.35 -4.83 -0.45
CA ILE A 137 5.66 -4.22 -0.24
C ILE A 137 5.62 -2.71 -0.36
N GLU A 138 6.32 -2.03 0.55
CA GLU A 138 6.59 -0.61 0.45
C GLU A 138 7.94 -0.36 -0.23
N LEU A 139 7.98 0.47 -1.27
CA LEU A 139 9.19 0.76 -2.03
C LEU A 139 9.33 2.26 -2.33
N PRO A 140 10.57 2.78 -2.41
CA PRO A 140 10.79 4.13 -2.89
C PRO A 140 10.43 4.19 -4.38
N ILE A 141 9.88 5.33 -4.81
CA ILE A 141 9.59 5.54 -6.23
C ILE A 141 10.86 5.37 -7.09
N PRO A 142 10.78 4.70 -8.26
CA PRO A 142 11.95 4.54 -9.11
C PRO A 142 12.50 5.89 -9.57
N SER A 143 13.81 6.09 -9.41
CA SER A 143 14.51 7.34 -9.73
C SER A 143 14.68 7.61 -11.24
N SER A 144 14.37 6.62 -12.09
CA SER A 144 14.48 6.74 -13.54
C SER A 144 13.53 5.79 -14.28
N PRO A 145 13.16 6.10 -15.54
CA PRO A 145 12.39 5.17 -16.38
C PRO A 145 13.05 3.79 -16.56
N ALA A 146 14.39 3.72 -16.60
CA ALA A 146 15.10 2.45 -16.71
C ALA A 146 14.91 1.59 -15.45
N GLN A 147 15.05 2.18 -14.26
CA GLN A 147 14.78 1.51 -12.98
C GLN A 147 13.31 1.12 -12.86
N ALA A 148 12.40 1.98 -13.30
CA ALA A 148 10.96 1.71 -13.32
C ALA A 148 10.60 0.54 -14.23
N GLY A 149 11.24 0.40 -15.39
CA GLY A 149 11.03 -0.75 -16.28
C GLY A 149 11.49 -2.07 -15.66
N LYS A 150 12.64 -2.06 -14.96
CA LYS A 150 13.12 -3.24 -14.22
C LYS A 150 12.18 -3.60 -13.07
N LEU A 151 11.72 -2.61 -12.31
CA LEU A 151 10.74 -2.81 -11.25
C LEU A 151 9.44 -3.39 -11.82
N ALA A 152 8.91 -2.83 -12.90
CA ALA A 152 7.69 -3.35 -13.53
C ALA A 152 7.80 -4.81 -13.97
N GLN A 153 8.94 -5.18 -14.54
CA GLN A 153 9.24 -6.57 -14.89
C GLN A 153 9.27 -7.45 -13.63
N ALA A 154 9.98 -7.02 -12.59
CA ALA A 154 10.10 -7.77 -11.35
C ALA A 154 8.75 -7.96 -10.63
N LEU A 155 7.90 -6.92 -10.59
CA LEU A 155 6.54 -6.99 -10.04
C LEU A 155 5.68 -7.98 -10.81
N GLY A 156 5.81 -8.02 -12.14
CA GLY A 156 5.04 -8.92 -12.97
C GLY A 156 5.54 -10.37 -12.99
N ASP A 157 6.84 -10.58 -12.80
CA ASP A 157 7.41 -11.91 -12.59
C ASP A 157 7.09 -12.46 -11.20
N ASN A 158 6.81 -11.59 -10.22
CA ASN A 158 6.30 -11.99 -8.92
C ASN A 158 4.83 -12.42 -9.02
N ILE A 159 4.58 -13.71 -8.82
CA ILE A 159 3.23 -14.28 -8.93
C ILE A 159 2.34 -13.98 -7.71
N GLY A 160 2.90 -13.67 -6.54
CA GLY A 160 2.16 -13.48 -5.29
C GLY A 160 1.80 -12.03 -4.96
N LEU A 161 2.59 -11.06 -5.42
CA LEU A 161 2.42 -9.66 -5.10
C LEU A 161 1.11 -9.12 -5.67
N ASN A 162 0.34 -8.45 -4.81
CA ASN A 162 -0.95 -7.84 -5.15
C ASN A 162 -1.06 -6.39 -4.66
N SER A 163 -0.31 -6.02 -3.61
CA SER A 163 -0.29 -4.67 -3.04
C SER A 163 1.10 -4.04 -3.17
N LEU A 164 1.14 -2.77 -3.54
CA LEU A 164 2.37 -1.99 -3.69
C LEU A 164 2.15 -0.59 -3.15
N THR A 165 2.99 -0.18 -2.21
CA THR A 165 3.05 1.20 -1.75
C THR A 165 4.32 1.87 -2.28
N LEU A 166 4.17 3.00 -2.96
CA LEU A 166 5.27 3.80 -3.47
C LEU A 166 5.35 5.12 -2.72
N TYR A 167 6.46 5.39 -2.06
CA TYR A 167 6.69 6.70 -1.46
C TYR A 167 7.68 7.54 -2.24
N VAL A 168 7.41 8.84 -2.31
CA VAL A 168 8.33 9.82 -2.86
C VAL A 168 9.26 10.29 -1.75
N HIS A 169 10.54 9.95 -1.88
CA HIS A 169 11.55 10.31 -0.89
C HIS A 169 12.06 11.74 -1.14
N GLU A 170 12.10 12.58 -0.09
CA GLU A 170 12.43 14.03 -0.18
C GLU A 170 13.75 14.33 -0.92
N LYS A 171 14.74 13.44 -0.73
CA LYS A 171 16.09 13.56 -1.29
C LYS A 171 16.26 12.86 -2.65
N ALA A 172 15.21 12.22 -3.19
CA ALA A 172 15.29 11.44 -4.41
C ALA A 172 14.64 12.20 -5.57
N PRO A 173 15.36 12.43 -6.69
CA PRO A 173 14.81 13.15 -7.83
C PRO A 173 13.69 12.34 -8.50
N LEU A 174 12.52 12.94 -8.66
CA LEU A 174 11.46 12.35 -9.48
C LEU A 174 11.70 12.66 -10.96
N LYS A 175 12.29 11.70 -11.69
CA LYS A 175 12.47 11.85 -13.13
C LYS A 175 11.17 11.63 -13.89
N ALA A 176 10.94 12.49 -14.88
CA ALA A 176 9.76 12.44 -15.75
C ALA A 176 9.60 11.04 -16.38
N GLY A 177 8.38 10.52 -16.35
CA GLY A 177 8.02 9.26 -17.00
C GLY A 177 8.46 7.99 -16.28
N ALA A 178 9.01 8.06 -15.06
CA ALA A 178 9.35 6.86 -14.29
C ALA A 178 8.10 6.01 -13.98
N LEU A 179 7.09 6.59 -13.32
CA LEU A 179 5.81 5.90 -13.09
C LEU A 179 5.07 5.59 -14.39
N ALA A 180 5.17 6.46 -15.40
CA ALA A 180 4.57 6.18 -16.71
C ALA A 180 5.15 4.89 -17.28
N ARG A 181 6.47 4.71 -17.19
CA ARG A 181 7.16 3.49 -17.64
C ARG A 181 6.83 2.28 -16.77
N LEU A 182 6.64 2.46 -15.47
CA LEU A 182 6.21 1.42 -14.53
C LEU A 182 4.84 0.85 -14.96
N PHE A 183 3.84 1.72 -15.08
CA PHE A 183 2.46 1.29 -15.31
C PHE A 183 2.13 1.00 -16.78
N SER A 184 2.88 1.57 -17.74
CA SER A 184 2.75 1.21 -19.16
C SER A 184 3.47 -0.08 -19.54
N HIS A 185 4.25 -0.68 -18.63
CA HIS A 185 4.96 -1.93 -18.90
C HIS A 185 3.98 -3.07 -19.24
N PRO A 186 4.26 -3.92 -20.25
CA PRO A 186 3.37 -5.03 -20.61
C PRO A 186 2.95 -5.89 -19.41
N THR A 187 3.91 -6.26 -18.57
CA THR A 187 3.65 -7.11 -17.39
C THR A 187 2.70 -6.48 -16.38
N ALA A 188 2.77 -5.16 -16.16
CA ALA A 188 1.83 -4.45 -15.29
C ALA A 188 0.42 -4.38 -15.90
N ARG A 189 0.29 -4.42 -17.23
CA ARG A 189 -1.01 -4.45 -17.92
C ARG A 189 -1.68 -5.81 -17.85
N ASP A 190 -0.90 -6.88 -17.91
CA ASP A 190 -1.42 -8.25 -17.91
C ASP A 190 -1.83 -8.70 -16.49
N LYS A 191 -1.21 -8.15 -15.45
CA LYS A 191 -1.50 -8.43 -14.05
C LYS A 191 -1.68 -7.11 -13.28
N PRO A 192 -2.89 -6.51 -13.28
CA PRO A 192 -3.14 -5.30 -12.48
C PRO A 192 -2.96 -5.61 -10.99
N LEU A 193 -2.46 -4.63 -10.25
CA LEU A 193 -2.38 -4.71 -8.79
C LEU A 193 -3.79 -4.70 -8.20
N ALA A 194 -4.02 -5.43 -7.11
CA ALA A 194 -5.24 -5.26 -6.34
C ALA A 194 -5.22 -3.89 -5.66
N GLU A 195 -4.06 -3.50 -5.15
CA GLU A 195 -3.88 -2.35 -4.28
C GLU A 195 -2.62 -1.58 -4.69
N LEU A 196 -2.76 -0.27 -4.87
CA LEU A 196 -1.65 0.64 -5.11
C LEU A 196 -1.81 1.86 -4.22
N GLU A 197 -0.80 2.12 -3.40
CA GLU A 197 -0.74 3.34 -2.61
C GLU A 197 0.43 4.21 -3.10
N ILE A 198 0.21 5.51 -3.21
CA ILE A 198 1.27 6.48 -3.48
C ILE A 198 1.26 7.57 -2.43
N ILE A 199 2.35 7.67 -1.68
CA ILE A 199 2.50 8.60 -0.57
C ILE A 199 3.54 9.66 -0.91
N VAL A 200 3.13 10.93 -0.86
CA VAL A 200 4.04 12.08 -0.97
C VAL A 200 3.94 12.92 0.31
N LYS A 201 4.88 12.70 1.24
CA LYS A 201 4.90 13.42 2.53
C LYS A 201 5.44 14.86 2.42
N ALA A 202 6.34 15.11 1.47
CA ALA A 202 6.90 16.44 1.21
C ALA A 202 7.38 16.57 -0.25
N ALA A 203 7.51 17.80 -0.73
CA ALA A 203 8.01 18.08 -2.07
C ALA A 203 9.49 17.66 -2.21
N PRO A 204 9.90 17.05 -3.34
CA PRO A 204 11.30 16.72 -3.60
C PRO A 204 12.16 17.99 -3.61
N ALA A 205 13.32 17.94 -2.95
CA ALA A 205 14.18 19.10 -2.72
C ALA A 205 14.84 19.68 -4.00
N ASP A 206 14.84 18.95 -5.12
CA ASP A 206 15.54 19.30 -6.35
C ASP A 206 14.63 19.89 -7.46
N THR A 207 13.38 20.21 -7.13
CA THR A 207 12.39 20.62 -8.13
C THR A 207 11.78 21.99 -7.87
N ASP A 208 11.53 22.72 -8.96
CA ASP A 208 10.57 23.84 -8.97
C ASP A 208 9.24 23.34 -8.41
N THR A 209 8.51 24.19 -7.69
CA THR A 209 7.45 23.81 -6.75
C THR A 209 6.36 22.92 -7.39
N ASP A 210 6.16 23.02 -8.72
CA ASP A 210 5.14 22.27 -9.48
C ASP A 210 5.65 21.30 -10.56
N ASP A 211 6.95 21.27 -10.90
CA ASP A 211 7.43 20.40 -11.99
C ASP A 211 7.31 18.91 -11.64
N TRP A 212 7.61 18.55 -10.38
CA TRP A 212 7.46 17.16 -9.91
C TRP A 212 5.99 16.72 -9.90
N ARG A 213 5.05 17.63 -9.58
CA ARG A 213 3.60 17.36 -9.68
C ARG A 213 3.26 17.01 -11.10
N ARG A 214 3.64 17.84 -12.08
CA ARG A 214 3.38 17.57 -13.51
C ARG A 214 3.96 16.23 -13.98
N ARG A 215 5.17 15.87 -13.53
CA ARG A 215 5.80 14.58 -13.86
C ARG A 215 5.06 13.39 -13.23
N LEU A 216 4.60 13.53 -11.99
CA LEU A 216 3.77 12.55 -11.30
C LEU A 216 2.41 12.41 -12.01
N CYS A 217 1.71 13.52 -12.23
CA CYS A 217 0.43 13.62 -12.91
C CYS A 217 0.47 13.01 -14.31
N GLY A 218 1.41 13.44 -15.14
CA GLY A 218 1.58 12.92 -16.51
C GLY A 218 1.85 11.43 -16.52
N SER A 219 2.45 10.89 -15.46
CA SER A 219 2.71 9.47 -15.32
C SER A 219 1.51 8.63 -14.89
N LEU A 220 0.61 9.18 -14.06
CA LEU A 220 -0.61 8.50 -13.62
C LEU A 220 -1.71 8.57 -14.70
N SER A 221 -1.70 9.60 -15.53
CA SER A 221 -2.75 9.90 -16.52
C SER A 221 -3.04 8.78 -17.52
N LYS A 222 -2.08 7.86 -17.76
CA LYS A 222 -2.22 6.78 -18.73
C LYS A 222 -1.68 5.50 -18.13
N HIS A 223 -2.51 4.45 -18.18
CA HIS A 223 -2.15 3.08 -17.79
C HIS A 223 -2.16 2.77 -16.29
N LEU A 224 -2.98 3.44 -15.48
CA LEU A 224 -3.18 3.01 -14.08
C LEU A 224 -3.80 1.60 -14.02
N MET A 225 -2.97 0.59 -13.74
CA MET A 225 -3.32 -0.84 -13.68
C MET A 225 -3.45 -1.31 -12.23
N ALA A 226 -4.39 -0.71 -11.50
CA ALA A 226 -4.72 -1.11 -10.13
C ALA A 226 -6.24 -1.12 -9.93
N GLU A 227 -6.76 -2.04 -9.11
CA GLU A 227 -8.19 -2.11 -8.76
C GLU A 227 -8.57 -1.05 -7.72
N ALA A 228 -7.72 -0.89 -6.69
CA ALA A 228 -7.83 0.11 -5.64
C ALA A 228 -6.58 1.00 -5.58
N VAL A 229 -6.80 2.31 -5.49
CA VAL A 229 -5.72 3.31 -5.47
C VAL A 229 -5.91 4.26 -4.30
N TRP A 230 -4.90 4.38 -3.44
CA TRP A 230 -4.82 5.35 -2.34
C TRP A 230 -3.74 6.37 -2.62
N LEU A 231 -4.08 7.65 -2.57
CA LEU A 231 -3.15 8.73 -2.89
C LEU A 231 -3.14 9.74 -1.76
N THR A 232 -2.01 9.87 -1.08
CA THR A 232 -1.77 10.96 -0.13
C THR A 232 -0.82 11.96 -0.79
N LEU A 233 -1.40 12.97 -1.45
CA LEU A 233 -0.67 13.95 -2.25
C LEU A 233 -0.98 15.37 -1.78
N PRO A 234 -0.06 16.34 -1.94
CA PRO A 234 -0.37 17.75 -1.80
C PRO A 234 -1.19 18.19 -3.03
N TRP A 235 -2.51 18.06 -2.94
CA TRP A 235 -3.44 18.21 -4.04
C TRP A 235 -3.39 19.58 -4.71
N SER A 236 -3.63 19.60 -6.02
CA SER A 236 -3.89 20.80 -6.82
C SER A 236 -4.94 20.49 -7.88
N ASP A 237 -5.58 21.52 -8.42
CA ASP A 237 -6.59 21.37 -9.49
C ASP A 237 -6.05 20.62 -10.71
N GLU A 238 -4.80 20.89 -11.08
CA GLU A 238 -4.12 20.15 -12.15
C GLU A 238 -4.07 18.66 -11.80
N LEU A 239 -3.54 18.29 -10.64
CA LEU A 239 -3.36 16.89 -10.22
C LEU A 239 -4.68 16.12 -10.15
N LEU A 240 -5.74 16.74 -9.62
CA LEU A 240 -7.07 16.16 -9.60
C LEU A 240 -7.62 15.91 -11.01
N GLY A 241 -7.47 16.88 -11.91
CA GLY A 241 -7.91 16.75 -13.31
C GLY A 241 -7.25 15.58 -14.03
N TRP A 242 -5.94 15.39 -13.83
CA TRP A 242 -5.20 14.25 -14.38
C TRP A 242 -5.63 12.91 -13.81
N LEU A 243 -5.90 12.85 -12.50
CA LEU A 243 -6.35 11.63 -11.85
C LEU A 243 -7.76 11.22 -12.30
N MET A 244 -8.65 12.20 -12.52
CA MET A 244 -9.94 11.91 -13.12
C MET A 244 -9.78 11.38 -14.54
N GLN A 245 -8.88 11.95 -15.34
CA GLN A 245 -8.56 11.41 -16.67
C GLN A 245 -8.01 9.97 -16.59
N ALA A 246 -7.10 9.69 -15.65
CA ALA A 246 -6.55 8.35 -15.42
C ALA A 246 -7.65 7.35 -15.04
N SER A 247 -8.55 7.75 -14.15
CA SER A 247 -9.70 6.96 -13.70
C SER A 247 -10.62 6.59 -14.88
N ARG A 248 -10.85 7.54 -15.80
CA ARG A 248 -11.64 7.30 -17.02
C ARG A 248 -10.99 6.30 -17.96
N GLU A 249 -9.67 6.37 -18.13
CA GLU A 249 -8.93 5.51 -19.04
C GLU A 249 -8.59 4.14 -18.44
N SER A 250 -8.69 3.99 -17.12
CA SER A 250 -8.37 2.72 -16.46
C SER A 250 -9.40 1.62 -16.79
N PRO A 251 -8.93 0.43 -17.22
CA PRO A 251 -9.80 -0.72 -17.44
C PRO A 251 -10.29 -1.32 -16.12
N CYS A 252 -9.52 -1.22 -15.03
CA CYS A 252 -9.71 -1.99 -13.79
C CYS A 252 -9.97 -1.15 -12.53
N LEU A 253 -9.75 0.17 -12.54
CA LEU A 253 -9.95 0.99 -11.36
C LEU A 253 -11.42 0.98 -10.90
N SER A 254 -11.62 0.57 -9.64
CA SER A 254 -12.94 0.46 -9.02
C SER A 254 -13.00 1.08 -7.61
N SER A 255 -11.85 1.37 -6.99
CA SER A 255 -11.76 2.07 -5.71
C SER A 255 -10.73 3.18 -5.79
N LEU A 256 -11.11 4.38 -5.36
CA LEU A 256 -10.25 5.56 -5.38
C LEU A 256 -10.32 6.29 -4.04
N ASP A 257 -9.18 6.46 -3.39
CA ASP A 257 -9.05 7.26 -2.18
C ASP A 257 -8.17 8.47 -2.45
N LEU A 258 -8.78 9.65 -2.30
CA LEU A 258 -8.14 10.95 -2.51
C LEU A 258 -7.74 11.63 -1.20
N SER A 259 -7.74 10.93 -0.07
CA SER A 259 -7.50 11.53 1.25
C SER A 259 -6.25 12.43 1.29
N GLY A 260 -6.36 13.56 1.98
CA GLY A 260 -5.25 14.49 2.16
C GLY A 260 -5.62 15.96 2.11
N ASN A 261 -4.63 16.81 1.87
CA ASN A 261 -4.74 18.26 2.01
C ASN A 261 -5.31 18.91 0.74
N PHE A 262 -6.63 19.09 0.68
CA PHE A 262 -7.33 19.73 -0.45
C PHE A 262 -7.36 21.26 -0.41
N GLN A 263 -6.57 21.90 0.45
CA GLN A 263 -6.68 23.34 0.75
C GLN A 263 -6.56 24.25 -0.49
N ASP A 264 -5.83 23.81 -1.52
CA ASP A 264 -5.61 24.56 -2.76
C ASP A 264 -6.44 24.03 -3.96
N CYS A 265 -7.45 23.18 -3.73
CA CYS A 265 -8.25 22.56 -4.79
C CYS A 265 -9.62 23.23 -4.92
N THR A 266 -9.80 24.02 -5.97
CA THR A 266 -11.07 24.69 -6.27
C THR A 266 -11.98 23.88 -7.20
N THR A 267 -11.42 22.91 -7.93
CA THR A 267 -12.12 22.12 -8.96
C THR A 267 -12.51 20.71 -8.51
N LEU A 268 -12.20 20.33 -7.26
CA LEU A 268 -12.48 18.98 -6.73
C LEU A 268 -13.94 18.58 -6.94
N GLN A 269 -14.85 19.50 -6.69
CA GLN A 269 -16.30 19.29 -6.86
C GLN A 269 -16.69 18.96 -8.30
N ASP A 270 -16.26 19.76 -9.28
CA ASP A 270 -16.62 19.60 -10.69
C ASP A 270 -16.09 18.26 -11.20
N LEU A 271 -14.86 17.93 -10.79
CA LEU A 271 -14.18 16.70 -11.16
C LEU A 271 -14.83 15.45 -10.56
N VAL A 272 -15.24 15.50 -9.29
CA VAL A 272 -15.98 14.40 -8.65
C VAL A 272 -17.36 14.24 -9.27
N VAL A 273 -18.05 15.34 -9.55
CA VAL A 273 -19.37 15.34 -10.19
C VAL A 273 -19.28 14.72 -11.59
N ASP A 274 -18.33 15.18 -12.40
CA ASP A 274 -18.08 14.64 -13.74
C ASP A 274 -17.75 13.14 -13.68
N ALA A 275 -16.94 12.71 -12.72
CA ALA A 275 -16.58 11.29 -12.55
C ALA A 275 -17.78 10.43 -12.14
N LEU A 276 -18.62 10.90 -11.21
CA LEU A 276 -19.76 10.14 -10.67
C LEU A 276 -21.00 10.18 -11.56
N GLN A 277 -21.25 11.25 -12.31
CA GLN A 277 -22.41 11.35 -13.20
C GLN A 277 -22.24 10.61 -14.53
N ARG A 278 -21.01 10.18 -14.84
CA ARG A 278 -20.71 9.37 -16.03
C ARG A 278 -21.46 8.02 -16.00
N PRO A 279 -22.16 7.65 -17.08
CA PRO A 279 -22.86 6.37 -17.16
C PRO A 279 -21.91 5.16 -17.20
N ASP A 280 -20.65 5.39 -17.58
CA ASP A 280 -19.56 4.41 -17.61
C ASP A 280 -18.66 4.50 -16.37
N CYS A 281 -19.12 5.13 -15.29
CA CYS A 281 -18.38 5.15 -14.02
C CYS A 281 -18.22 3.73 -13.48
N LYS A 282 -16.98 3.29 -13.28
CA LYS A 282 -16.62 1.96 -12.74
C LYS A 282 -16.33 1.99 -11.25
N LEU A 283 -16.26 3.18 -10.65
CA LEU A 283 -15.97 3.33 -9.24
C LEU A 283 -17.12 2.77 -8.41
N THR A 284 -16.77 1.83 -7.55
CA THR A 284 -17.61 1.24 -6.52
C THR A 284 -17.27 1.77 -5.12
N SER A 285 -16.08 2.35 -4.94
CA SER A 285 -15.64 3.00 -3.71
C SER A 285 -14.94 4.32 -4.00
N LEU A 286 -15.27 5.35 -3.22
CA LEU A 286 -14.64 6.67 -3.28
C LEU A 286 -14.43 7.20 -1.86
N SER A 287 -13.25 7.72 -1.57
CA SER A 287 -12.95 8.44 -0.33
C SER A 287 -12.46 9.85 -0.65
N LEU A 288 -13.09 10.83 -0.01
CA LEU A 288 -12.79 12.27 -0.10
C LEU A 288 -12.46 12.80 1.30
N THR A 289 -11.85 11.97 2.14
CA THR A 289 -11.57 12.29 3.54
C THR A 289 -10.68 13.53 3.64
N GLY A 290 -11.05 14.50 4.48
CA GLY A 290 -10.33 15.78 4.63
C GLY A 290 -10.62 16.81 3.52
N ALA A 291 -11.56 16.55 2.62
CA ALA A 291 -12.00 17.54 1.62
C ALA A 291 -12.92 18.61 2.24
N THR A 292 -12.76 19.86 1.80
CA THR A 292 -13.66 20.96 2.15
C THR A 292 -14.58 21.23 0.96
N PHE A 293 -15.89 21.24 1.19
CA PHE A 293 -16.86 21.61 0.16
C PHE A 293 -17.56 22.90 0.54
N GLU A 294 -17.53 23.90 -0.34
CA GLU A 294 -18.41 25.05 -0.22
C GLU A 294 -19.88 24.62 -0.45
N GLN A 295 -20.83 25.44 -0.04
CA GLN A 295 -22.25 25.06 -0.03
C GLN A 295 -22.78 24.74 -1.44
N GLU A 296 -22.40 25.51 -2.45
CA GLU A 296 -22.79 25.31 -3.85
C GLU A 296 -22.20 23.99 -4.40
N SER A 297 -20.97 23.69 -4.01
CA SER A 297 -20.24 22.46 -4.34
C SER A 297 -20.87 21.22 -3.73
N ALA A 298 -21.30 21.31 -2.47
CA ALA A 298 -21.95 20.22 -1.77
C ALA A 298 -23.23 19.78 -2.48
N ASP A 299 -24.00 20.73 -3.02
CA ASP A 299 -25.24 20.44 -3.75
C ASP A 299 -24.98 19.63 -5.03
N ALA A 300 -23.92 19.97 -5.77
CA ALA A 300 -23.54 19.24 -6.97
C ALA A 300 -23.07 17.81 -6.65
N VAL A 301 -22.28 17.62 -5.59
CA VAL A 301 -21.86 16.29 -5.12
C VAL A 301 -23.06 15.47 -4.67
N ILE A 302 -24.01 16.07 -3.94
CA ILE A 302 -25.26 15.41 -3.52
C ILE A 302 -26.04 14.93 -4.75
N GLU A 303 -26.21 15.76 -5.77
CA GLU A 303 -26.91 15.38 -7.01
C GLU A 303 -26.18 14.25 -7.74
N ALA A 304 -24.85 14.30 -7.80
CA ALA A 304 -24.05 13.24 -8.40
C ALA A 304 -24.20 11.91 -7.64
N VAL A 305 -24.21 11.95 -6.31
CA VAL A 305 -24.45 10.79 -5.45
C VAL A 305 -25.87 10.24 -5.63
N GLU A 306 -26.91 11.07 -5.76
CA GLU A 306 -28.28 10.59 -6.00
C GLU A 306 -28.41 9.87 -7.35
N LYS A 307 -27.71 10.32 -8.39
CA LYS A 307 -27.80 9.76 -9.76
C LYS A 307 -26.85 8.59 -10.00
N ASN A 308 -25.74 8.51 -9.27
CA ASN A 308 -24.74 7.48 -9.48
C ASN A 308 -25.30 6.09 -9.12
N THR A 309 -25.07 5.11 -9.99
CA THR A 309 -25.56 3.73 -9.80
C THR A 309 -24.44 2.71 -9.61
N SER A 310 -23.18 3.13 -9.71
CA SER A 310 -21.99 2.27 -9.62
C SER A 310 -21.41 2.20 -8.21
N LEU A 311 -21.47 3.32 -7.48
CA LEU A 311 -20.85 3.53 -6.18
C LEU A 311 -21.60 2.76 -5.08
N ARG A 312 -20.84 2.09 -4.23
CA ARG A 312 -21.31 1.27 -3.11
C ARG A 312 -20.73 1.71 -1.77
N HIS A 313 -19.58 2.39 -1.80
CA HIS A 313 -18.89 2.94 -0.64
C HIS A 313 -18.51 4.39 -0.91
N LEU A 314 -18.86 5.29 0.02
CA LEU A 314 -18.48 6.69 -0.01
C LEU A 314 -17.97 7.11 1.38
N HIS A 315 -16.72 7.55 1.45
CA HIS A 315 -16.11 8.03 2.69
C HIS A 315 -15.95 9.55 2.62
N LEU A 316 -16.63 10.26 3.52
CA LEU A 316 -16.57 11.70 3.71
C LEU A 316 -16.08 12.05 5.13
N GLY A 317 -15.18 11.24 5.68
CA GLY A 317 -14.62 11.49 7.02
C GLY A 317 -13.89 12.84 7.05
N GLU A 318 -14.01 13.58 8.14
CA GLU A 318 -13.29 14.86 8.31
C GLU A 318 -13.57 15.90 7.19
N THR A 319 -14.66 15.74 6.43
CA THR A 319 -15.08 16.75 5.46
C THR A 319 -15.90 17.85 6.14
N GLU A 320 -15.62 19.10 5.80
CA GLU A 320 -16.42 20.22 6.28
C GLU A 320 -17.65 20.42 5.39
N LEU A 321 -18.83 20.12 5.95
CA LEU A 321 -20.13 20.36 5.34
C LEU A 321 -20.99 21.21 6.27
N THR A 322 -21.85 22.07 5.71
CA THR A 322 -22.88 22.74 6.51
C THR A 322 -23.87 21.72 7.08
N ALA A 323 -24.58 22.08 8.15
CA ALA A 323 -25.60 21.21 8.75
C ALA A 323 -26.70 20.83 7.74
N GLU A 324 -27.08 21.76 6.87
CA GLU A 324 -28.10 21.51 5.84
C GLU A 324 -27.58 20.60 4.73
N ALA A 325 -26.34 20.83 4.25
CA ALA A 325 -25.70 19.95 3.28
C ALA A 325 -25.53 18.52 3.82
N SER A 326 -25.14 18.38 5.09
CA SER A 326 -25.01 17.07 5.75
C SER A 326 -26.34 16.30 5.80
N LYS A 327 -27.43 17.00 6.11
CA LYS A 327 -28.78 16.41 6.13
C LYS A 327 -29.22 15.97 4.73
N ARG A 328 -28.96 16.80 3.72
CA ARG A 328 -29.27 16.48 2.32
C ARG A 328 -28.44 15.32 1.79
N MET A 329 -27.14 15.27 2.11
CA MET A 329 -26.26 14.15 1.78
C MET A 329 -26.76 12.84 2.40
N THR A 330 -27.18 12.87 3.66
CA THR A 330 -27.77 11.69 4.33
C THR A 330 -29.02 11.21 3.59
N ALA A 331 -29.93 12.11 3.23
CA ALA A 331 -31.13 11.75 2.47
C ALA A 331 -30.83 11.20 1.07
N ALA A 332 -29.80 11.74 0.40
CA ALA A 332 -29.33 11.24 -0.88
C ALA A 332 -28.77 9.82 -0.79
N LEU A 333 -27.95 9.55 0.24
CA LEU A 333 -27.40 8.22 0.51
C LEU A 333 -28.48 7.19 0.82
N GLU A 334 -29.54 7.57 1.56
CA GLU A 334 -30.70 6.70 1.84
C GLU A 334 -31.51 6.36 0.57
N ARG A 335 -31.60 7.30 -0.38
CA ARG A 335 -32.31 7.09 -1.65
C ARG A 335 -31.50 6.30 -2.67
N ASN A 336 -30.17 6.42 -2.62
CA ASN A 336 -29.29 5.66 -3.48
C ASN A 336 -29.26 4.20 -3.03
N ARG A 337 -30.02 3.34 -3.72
CA ARG A 337 -30.08 1.90 -3.42
C ARG A 337 -28.74 1.18 -3.56
N ALA A 338 -27.84 1.64 -4.44
CA ALA A 338 -26.52 1.04 -4.63
C ALA A 338 -25.59 1.31 -3.43
N LEU A 339 -25.72 2.48 -2.80
CA LEU A 339 -25.00 2.85 -1.58
C LEU A 339 -25.68 2.31 -0.30
N ALA A 340 -27.01 2.29 -0.26
CA ALA A 340 -27.79 1.85 0.90
C ALA A 340 -27.59 0.36 1.27
N GLU A 341 -27.16 -0.48 0.33
CA GLU A 341 -27.06 -1.94 0.53
C GLU A 341 -25.94 -2.36 1.52
N ARG A 342 -25.00 -1.48 1.88
CA ARG A 342 -23.82 -1.85 2.71
C ARG A 342 -23.34 -0.88 3.78
N VAL A 343 -23.89 0.33 3.90
CA VAL A 343 -23.54 1.27 4.99
C VAL A 343 -23.79 0.65 6.40
N TYR A 344 -24.57 -0.43 6.50
CA TYR A 344 -24.97 -1.04 7.77
C TYR A 344 -24.06 -2.15 8.34
N LYS A 345 -22.94 -2.55 7.70
CA LYS A 345 -22.17 -3.75 8.16
C LYS A 345 -20.71 -3.58 8.57
N GLN A 346 -20.14 -2.37 8.60
CA GLN A 346 -18.78 -2.15 9.13
C GLN A 346 -18.75 -0.90 10.02
N ILE A 347 -19.42 -0.97 11.17
CA ILE A 347 -19.13 -0.06 12.30
C ILE A 347 -18.28 -0.85 13.31
N HIS A 348 -17.01 -1.03 12.97
CA HIS A 348 -15.95 -0.99 13.96
C HIS A 348 -15.13 0.26 13.66
N GLY A 349 -15.48 1.38 14.31
CA GLY A 349 -14.69 2.61 14.31
C GLY A 349 -15.25 3.80 13.53
N TRP A 350 -16.50 4.21 13.81
CA TRP A 350 -16.84 5.64 13.69
C TRP A 350 -16.09 6.39 14.82
N HIS A 351 -14.86 6.80 14.56
CA HIS A 351 -14.18 7.84 15.33
C HIS A 351 -13.97 9.08 14.45
N GLY A 352 -15.04 9.49 13.77
CA GLY A 352 -15.20 10.85 13.26
C GLY A 352 -16.28 11.53 14.11
N PHE A 353 -15.87 12.43 14.99
CA PHE A 353 -16.77 13.26 15.78
C PHE A 353 -17.64 14.10 14.83
N PHE A 354 -18.91 13.74 14.66
CA PHE A 354 -19.93 14.73 14.32
C PHE A 354 -20.26 15.51 15.61
N THR A 355 -19.35 16.40 16.04
CA THR A 355 -19.76 17.48 16.93
C THR A 355 -20.31 18.59 16.07
N GLY A 356 -21.63 18.56 15.85
CA GLY A 356 -22.34 19.82 15.66
C GLY A 356 -22.07 20.74 16.86
N PRO A 357 -22.24 22.06 16.73
CA PRO A 357 -22.12 22.94 17.87
C PRO A 357 -23.07 22.45 18.97
N GLN A 358 -22.53 22.13 20.14
CA GLN A 358 -23.33 21.82 21.32
C GLN A 358 -24.17 23.06 21.63
N GLN A 359 -25.48 22.96 21.41
CA GLN A 359 -26.42 23.91 21.98
C GLN A 359 -26.50 23.66 23.49
N ALA A 360 -25.96 24.61 24.27
CA ALA A 360 -26.55 25.11 25.50
C ALA A 360 -26.02 26.53 25.76
#